data_AF-A0AAQ4F144-F1
#
_entry.id   AF-A0AAQ4F144-F1
#
_cell.length_a   1.000
_cell.length_b   1.000
_cell.length_c   1.000
_cell.angle_alpha   90.00
_cell.angle_beta   90.00
_cell.angle_gamma   90.00
#
_symmetry.space_group_name_H-M   'P 1'
#
loop_
_entity.id
_entity.type
_entity.pdbx_description
1 polymer ?
#
loop_
_entity_poly.entity_id
_entity_poly.type
_entity_poly.pdbx_seq_one_letter_code
_entity_poly.pdbx_strand_id
1 'polypeptide(L)'
;MMGTPDAVAARTLIDALGLPITPEEYMAAVDKIYEEIFPKAELMPGAERLVRHLHAHGIPMAIATSSKPASFGLKMSGYRDLLALFHHVVCSGGDPEVKHGKPHPDIFLIAASRFEEKPPSEKTFGSTVRSGYQCGAGV
;
A
#
# COMPACT_ATOMS: atom_id res chain seq x y z
N MET A 1 -12.46 -7.22 -2.29
CA MET A 1 -13.09 -6.40 -1.24
C MET A 1 -12.00 -5.54 -0.61
N MET A 2 -12.16 -4.21 -0.58
CA MET A 2 -11.09 -3.31 -0.11
C MET A 2 -10.86 -3.49 1.39
N GLY A 3 -9.59 -3.67 1.80
CA GLY A 3 -9.22 -3.86 3.21
C GLY A 3 -9.41 -5.29 3.74
N THR A 4 -9.74 -6.25 2.90
CA THR A 4 -9.79 -7.67 3.26
C THR A 4 -8.48 -8.34 2.87
N PRO A 5 -7.88 -9.20 3.71
CA PRO A 5 -6.69 -9.98 3.33
C PRO A 5 -6.92 -10.75 2.03
N ASP A 6 -5.91 -10.80 1.15
CA ASP A 6 -6.04 -11.39 -0.20
C ASP A 6 -6.59 -12.81 -0.18
N ALA A 7 -6.14 -13.66 0.76
CA ALA A 7 -6.61 -15.04 0.90
C ALA A 7 -8.11 -15.12 1.27
N VAL A 8 -8.57 -14.22 2.14
CA VAL A 8 -9.98 -14.13 2.53
C VAL A 8 -10.81 -13.62 1.36
N ALA A 9 -10.33 -12.59 0.64
CA ALA A 9 -10.99 -12.07 -0.54
C ALA A 9 -11.09 -13.11 -1.67
N ALA A 10 -10.02 -13.85 -1.92
CA ALA A 10 -9.99 -14.95 -2.88
C ALA A 10 -11.01 -16.02 -2.52
N ARG A 11 -11.04 -16.46 -1.25
CA ARG A 11 -12.00 -17.45 -0.78
C ARG A 11 -13.45 -16.98 -0.94
N THR A 12 -13.75 -15.75 -0.51
CA THR A 12 -15.09 -15.16 -0.65
C THR A 12 -15.53 -15.11 -2.11
N LEU A 13 -14.64 -14.76 -3.03
CA LEU A 13 -14.97 -14.68 -4.46
C LEU A 13 -15.20 -16.07 -5.06
N ILE A 14 -14.34 -17.04 -4.74
CA ILE A 14 -14.49 -18.43 -5.19
C ILE A 14 -15.82 -19.01 -4.71
N ASP A 15 -16.14 -18.84 -3.42
CA ASP A 15 -17.36 -19.36 -2.81
C ASP A 15 -18.61 -18.67 -3.39
N ALA A 16 -18.58 -17.35 -3.57
CA ALA A 16 -19.71 -16.60 -4.12
C ALA A 16 -20.01 -16.91 -5.59
N LEU A 17 -18.97 -17.24 -6.37
CA LEU A 17 -19.09 -17.54 -7.80
C LEU A 17 -19.13 -19.05 -8.11
N GLY A 18 -19.00 -19.91 -7.09
CA GLY A 18 -18.97 -21.36 -7.26
C GLY A 18 -17.82 -21.85 -8.14
N LEU A 19 -16.66 -21.19 -8.09
CA LEU A 19 -15.54 -21.50 -8.98
C LEU A 19 -14.85 -22.82 -8.57
N PRO A 20 -14.51 -23.71 -9.53
CA PRO A 20 -13.87 -24.99 -9.25
C PRO A 20 -12.35 -24.85 -9.13
N ILE A 21 -11.86 -23.87 -8.38
CA ILE A 21 -10.43 -23.61 -8.16
C ILE A 21 -10.14 -23.35 -6.69
N THR A 22 -8.90 -23.61 -6.26
CA THR A 22 -8.48 -23.29 -4.89
C THR A 22 -8.10 -21.81 -4.77
N PRO A 23 -8.11 -21.23 -3.56
CA PRO A 23 -7.57 -19.89 -3.31
C PRO A 23 -6.12 -19.74 -3.78
N GLU A 24 -5.30 -20.79 -3.66
CA GLU A 24 -3.91 -20.77 -4.09
C GLU A 24 -3.78 -20.68 -5.61
N GLU A 25 -4.58 -21.45 -6.35
CA GLU A 25 -4.64 -21.41 -7.82
C GLU A 25 -5.12 -20.04 -8.31
N TYR A 26 -6.15 -19.50 -7.65
CA TYR A 26 -6.65 -18.15 -7.93
C TYR A 26 -5.55 -17.09 -7.71
N MET A 27 -4.86 -17.12 -6.57
CA MET A 27 -3.80 -16.16 -6.28
C MET A 27 -2.63 -16.28 -7.25
N ALA A 28 -2.25 -17.49 -7.66
CA ALA A 28 -1.20 -17.70 -8.65
C ALA A 28 -1.59 -17.13 -10.03
N ALA A 29 -2.86 -17.24 -10.42
CA ALA A 29 -3.36 -16.61 -11.65
C ALA A 29 -3.36 -15.08 -11.56
N VAL A 30 -3.78 -14.53 -10.42
CA VAL A 30 -3.79 -13.09 -10.17
C VAL A 30 -2.38 -12.50 -10.13
N ASP A 31 -1.43 -13.18 -9.49
CA ASP A 31 -0.04 -12.73 -9.42
C ASP A 31 0.59 -12.61 -10.83
N LYS A 32 0.28 -13.52 -11.76
CA LYS A 32 0.70 -13.40 -13.18
C LYS A 32 0.11 -12.17 -13.87
N ILE A 33 -1.16 -11.87 -13.65
CA ILE A 33 -1.80 -10.67 -14.21
C ILE A 33 -1.10 -9.43 -13.65
N TYR A 34 -0.80 -9.41 -12.35
CA TYR A 34 -0.10 -8.33 -11.68
C TYR A 34 1.30 -8.04 -12.25
N GLU A 35 2.05 -9.07 -12.63
CA GLU A 35 3.34 -8.91 -13.32
C GLU A 35 3.22 -8.14 -14.64
N GLU A 36 2.11 -8.31 -15.37
CA GLU A 36 1.88 -7.62 -16.64
C GLU A 36 1.33 -6.21 -16.49
N ILE A 37 0.46 -5.97 -15.49
CA ILE A 37 -0.27 -4.70 -15.35
C ILE A 37 0.43 -3.70 -14.44
N PHE A 38 1.08 -4.14 -13.35
CA PHE A 38 1.64 -3.22 -12.36
C PHE A 38 2.80 -2.37 -12.87
N PRO A 39 3.70 -2.86 -13.74
CA PRO A 39 4.72 -2.01 -14.34
C PRO A 39 4.16 -0.85 -15.18
N LYS A 40 2.88 -0.95 -15.60
CA LYS A 40 2.17 0.07 -16.40
C LYS A 40 1.28 0.96 -15.54
N ALA A 41 1.27 0.78 -14.22
CA ALA A 41 0.44 1.57 -13.33
C ALA A 41 0.89 3.04 -13.36
N GLU A 42 -0.06 3.96 -13.52
CA GLU A 42 0.21 5.39 -13.51
C GLU A 42 -0.07 5.99 -12.13
N LEU A 43 0.69 7.04 -11.77
CA LEU A 43 0.39 7.84 -10.59
C LEU A 43 -0.94 8.55 -10.75
N MET A 44 -1.71 8.64 -9.66
CA MET A 44 -2.91 9.46 -9.64
C MET A 44 -2.56 10.94 -9.92
N PRO A 45 -3.42 11.68 -10.64
CA PRO A 45 -3.20 13.10 -10.92
C PRO A 45 -2.87 13.89 -9.64
N GLY A 46 -1.74 14.60 -9.66
CA GLY A 46 -1.28 15.43 -8.54
C GLY A 46 -0.50 14.70 -7.44
N ALA A 47 -0.40 13.36 -7.46
CA ALA A 47 0.36 12.61 -6.45
C ALA A 47 1.84 13.00 -6.44
N GLU A 48 2.50 13.01 -7.61
CA GLU A 48 3.89 13.40 -7.73
C GLU A 48 4.13 14.85 -7.28
N ARG A 49 3.27 15.78 -7.72
CA ARG A 49 3.35 17.19 -7.33
C ARG A 49 3.29 17.35 -5.81
N LEU A 50 2.39 16.62 -5.15
CA LEU A 50 2.23 16.66 -3.70
C LEU A 50 3.48 16.14 -3.00
N VAL A 51 3.97 14.95 -3.37
CA VAL A 51 5.17 14.36 -2.75
C VAL A 51 6.37 15.28 -2.91
N ARG A 52 6.62 15.80 -4.12
CA ARG A 52 7.72 16.74 -4.36
C ARG A 52 7.58 18.03 -3.57
N HIS A 53 6.36 18.57 -3.46
CA HIS A 53 6.09 19.77 -2.67
C HIS A 53 6.38 19.54 -1.18
N LEU A 54 5.88 18.45 -0.60
CA LEU A 54 6.11 18.11 0.82
C LEU A 54 7.60 17.90 1.09
N HIS A 55 8.30 17.17 0.21
CA HIS A 55 9.74 16.96 0.31
C HIS A 55 10.51 18.28 0.25
N ALA A 56 10.16 19.20 -0.66
CA ALA A 56 10.80 20.52 -0.78
C ALA A 56 10.61 21.40 0.47
N HIS A 57 9.56 21.15 1.26
CA HIS A 57 9.30 21.83 2.53
C HIS A 57 9.86 21.08 3.75
N GLY A 58 10.67 20.04 3.53
CA GLY A 58 11.29 19.27 4.61
C GLY A 58 10.29 18.44 5.42
N ILE A 59 9.13 18.09 4.84
CA ILE A 59 8.12 17.27 5.51
C ILE A 59 8.45 15.78 5.29
N PRO A 60 8.80 15.02 6.34
CA PRO A 60 9.09 13.59 6.20
C PRO A 60 7.83 12.81 5.79
N MET A 61 8.00 11.85 4.89
CA MET A 61 6.91 11.02 4.36
C MET A 61 7.31 9.55 4.36
N ALA A 62 6.35 8.66 4.55
CA ALA A 62 6.54 7.22 4.47
C ALA A 62 5.35 6.57 3.78
N ILE A 63 5.59 5.47 3.06
CA ILE A 63 4.53 4.70 2.40
C ILE A 63 4.03 3.59 3.30
N ALA A 64 2.70 3.48 3.44
CA ALA A 64 2.05 2.37 4.15
C ALA A 64 1.09 1.62 3.20
N THR A 65 1.47 0.41 2.77
CA THR A 65 0.74 -0.40 1.78
C THR A 65 0.37 -1.79 2.26
N SER A 66 -0.83 -2.27 1.90
CA SER A 66 -1.22 -3.66 2.14
C SER A 66 -0.67 -4.64 1.10
N SER A 67 -0.01 -4.13 0.06
CA SER A 67 0.56 -4.97 -1.00
C SER A 67 1.74 -5.80 -0.46
N LYS A 68 1.95 -6.99 -1.04
CA LYS A 68 3.19 -7.76 -0.88
C LYS A 68 4.38 -6.92 -1.40
N PRO A 69 5.60 -7.07 -0.84
CA PRO A 69 6.78 -6.35 -1.31
C PRO A 69 7.05 -6.51 -2.81
N ALA A 70 6.87 -7.72 -3.37
CA ALA A 70 7.03 -7.98 -4.80
C ALA A 70 6.05 -7.15 -5.66
N SER A 71 4.76 -7.19 -5.33
CA SER A 71 3.72 -6.41 -6.01
C SER A 71 3.93 -4.90 -5.88
N PHE A 72 4.38 -4.43 -4.71
CA PHE A 72 4.74 -3.02 -4.52
C PHE A 72 5.92 -2.62 -5.40
N GLY A 73 6.95 -3.45 -5.46
CA GLY A 73 8.12 -3.23 -6.32
C GLY A 73 7.75 -3.10 -7.80
N LEU A 74 6.82 -3.93 -8.29
CA LEU A 74 6.31 -3.82 -9.65
C LEU A 74 5.59 -2.48 -9.89
N LYS A 75 4.68 -2.08 -8.99
CA LYS A 75 3.93 -0.80 -9.08
C LYS A 75 4.85 0.42 -9.09
N MET A 76 5.95 0.38 -8.34
CA MET A 76 6.88 1.51 -8.20
C MET A 76 8.09 1.41 -9.12
N SER A 77 8.15 0.41 -10.00
CA SER A 77 9.32 0.12 -10.84
C SER A 77 9.73 1.29 -11.74
N GLY A 78 8.74 2.05 -12.25
CA GLY A 78 8.93 3.26 -13.05
C GLY A 78 9.09 4.56 -12.25
N TYR A 79 9.00 4.52 -10.91
CA TYR A 79 8.94 5.71 -10.04
C TYR A 79 10.04 5.75 -8.98
N ARG A 80 11.23 5.24 -9.29
CA ARG A 80 12.36 5.14 -8.35
C ARG A 80 12.76 6.50 -7.76
N ASP A 81 12.80 7.54 -8.58
CA ASP A 81 13.15 8.90 -8.14
C ASP A 81 12.11 9.47 -7.17
N LEU A 82 10.84 9.15 -7.37
CA LEU A 82 9.76 9.55 -6.47
C LEU A 82 9.82 8.76 -5.17
N LEU A 83 10.10 7.45 -5.25
CA LEU A 83 10.24 6.56 -4.11
C LEU A 83 11.38 6.99 -3.18
N ALA A 84 12.48 7.51 -3.75
CA ALA A 84 13.61 8.04 -2.99
C ALA A 84 13.27 9.28 -2.14
N LEU A 85 12.14 9.95 -2.38
CA LEU A 85 11.68 11.09 -1.57
C LEU A 85 10.97 10.65 -0.27
N PHE A 86 10.66 9.36 -0.13
CA PHE A 86 10.08 8.81 1.08
C PHE A 86 11.20 8.28 2.00
N HIS A 87 11.05 8.52 3.30
CA HIS A 87 11.99 8.04 4.30
C HIS A 87 12.03 6.52 4.37
N HIS A 88 10.86 5.87 4.31
CA HIS A 88 10.75 4.42 4.35
C HIS A 88 9.40 3.94 3.79
N VAL A 89 9.30 2.63 3.60
CA VAL A 89 8.08 1.93 3.15
C VAL A 89 7.75 0.82 4.15
N VAL A 90 6.47 0.68 4.48
CA VAL A 90 5.91 -0.41 5.28
C VAL A 90 4.92 -1.18 4.42
N CYS A 91 5.19 -2.47 4.21
CA CYS A 91 4.33 -3.38 3.45
C CYS A 91 3.74 -4.43 4.41
N SER A 92 2.43 -4.43 4.67
CA SER A 92 1.87 -5.39 5.65
C SER A 92 2.13 -6.86 5.30
N GLY A 93 2.26 -7.19 4.01
CA GLY A 93 2.54 -8.55 3.56
C GLY A 93 4.00 -9.01 3.72
N GLY A 94 4.90 -8.16 4.22
CA GLY A 94 6.31 -8.51 4.39
C GLY A 94 6.99 -7.88 5.61
N ASP A 95 6.23 -7.15 6.43
CA ASP A 95 6.77 -6.46 7.61
C ASP A 95 6.39 -7.24 8.88
N PRO A 96 7.36 -7.84 9.59
CA PRO A 96 7.09 -8.72 10.73
C PRO A 96 6.49 -7.97 11.93
N GLU A 97 6.60 -6.65 11.98
CA GLU A 97 6.01 -5.84 13.04
C GLU A 97 4.49 -5.66 12.82
N VAL A 98 4.02 -5.78 11.58
CA VAL A 98 2.60 -5.62 11.22
C VAL A 98 1.86 -6.93 11.51
N LYS A 99 1.30 -7.03 12.72
CA LYS A 99 0.53 -8.21 13.15
C LYS A 99 -0.82 -8.31 12.44
N HIS A 100 -1.47 -7.17 12.24
CA HIS A 100 -2.77 -7.10 11.59
C HIS A 100 -2.72 -6.13 10.42
N GLY A 101 -3.03 -6.64 9.22
CA GLY A 101 -3.25 -5.78 8.06
C GLY A 101 -4.46 -4.85 8.27
N LYS A 102 -4.69 -3.97 7.29
CA LYS A 102 -5.93 -3.17 7.25
C LYS A 102 -7.16 -4.09 7.38
N PRO A 103 -8.23 -3.65 8.07
CA PRO A 103 -8.47 -2.28 8.56
C PRO A 103 -7.79 -1.93 9.89
N HIS A 104 -6.97 -2.81 10.48
CA HIS A 104 -6.26 -2.50 11.71
C HIS A 104 -5.22 -1.37 11.49
N PRO A 105 -5.00 -0.47 12.48
CA PRO A 105 -4.10 0.66 12.32
C PRO A 105 -2.60 0.30 12.34
N ASP A 106 -2.22 -0.95 12.58
CA ASP A 106 -0.81 -1.38 12.81
C ASP A 106 0.13 -0.80 11.77
N ILE A 107 -0.21 -0.94 10.49
CA ILE A 107 0.66 -0.48 9.39
C ILE A 107 0.95 1.04 9.46
N PHE A 108 -0.02 1.84 9.91
CA PHE A 108 0.16 3.28 10.03
C PHE A 108 0.93 3.64 11.29
N LEU A 109 0.69 2.91 12.39
CA LEU A 109 1.41 3.11 13.64
C LEU A 109 2.89 2.75 13.50
N ILE A 110 3.19 1.65 12.80
CA ILE A 110 4.55 1.20 12.51
C ILE A 110 5.25 2.16 11.55
N ALA A 111 4.56 2.64 10.50
CA ALA A 111 5.12 3.67 9.63
C ALA A 111 5.41 4.96 10.42
N ALA A 112 4.52 5.36 11.35
CA ALA A 112 4.75 6.53 12.18
C ALA A 112 5.90 6.33 13.18
N SER A 113 6.06 5.14 13.76
CA SER A 113 7.07 4.87 14.78
C SER A 113 8.50 4.79 14.24
N ARG A 114 8.67 4.63 12.93
CA ARG A 114 9.98 4.57 12.26
C ARG A 114 10.60 5.95 12.00
N PHE A 115 9.87 7.03 12.22
CA PHE A 115 10.44 8.37 12.21
C PHE A 115 11.12 8.69 13.56
N GLU A 116 12.26 9.38 13.52
CA GLU A 116 13.03 9.78 14.71
C GLU A 116 12.22 10.71 15.63
N GLU A 117 11.49 11.67 15.04
CA GLU A 117 10.54 12.51 15.75
C GLU A 117 9.13 11.90 15.67
N LYS A 118 8.64 11.36 16.79
CA LYS A 118 7.28 10.80 16.86
C LYS A 118 6.26 11.88 16.49
N PRO A 119 5.54 11.76 15.36
CA PRO A 119 4.49 12.70 15.05
C PRO A 119 3.36 12.56 16.10
N PRO A 120 2.75 13.65 16.59
CA PRO A 120 1.47 13.58 17.30
C PRO A 120 0.50 12.67 16.56
N SER A 121 -0.13 11.77 17.31
CA SER A 121 -0.78 10.51 16.92
C SER A 121 -2.01 10.62 15.99
N GLU A 122 -2.20 11.74 15.29
CA GLU A 122 -3.49 12.13 14.73
C GLU A 122 -3.48 12.41 13.21
N LYS A 123 -2.48 11.94 12.45
CA LYS A 123 -2.28 12.40 11.05
C LYS A 123 -1.85 11.30 10.07
N THR A 124 -2.81 10.65 9.40
CA THR A 124 -2.57 9.62 8.37
C THR A 124 -3.28 9.97 7.05
N PHE A 125 -2.57 10.01 5.93
CA PHE A 125 -3.12 10.11 4.57
C PHE A 125 -3.02 8.72 3.91
N GLY A 126 -3.96 8.39 3.01
CA GLY A 126 -3.97 7.12 2.31
C GLY A 126 -2.62 6.87 1.60
N SER A 127 -1.89 5.86 2.07
CA SER A 127 -0.51 5.50 1.68
C SER A 127 0.60 6.49 2.04
N THR A 128 0.34 7.60 2.73
CA THR A 128 1.40 8.53 3.19
C THR A 128 1.11 9.07 4.58
N VAL A 129 2.02 8.90 5.54
CA VAL A 129 1.82 9.45 6.90
C VAL A 129 2.42 10.86 6.98
N ARG A 130 1.62 11.91 6.72
CA ARG A 130 1.35 13.11 7.58
C ARG A 130 0.67 14.26 6.79
N SER A 131 -0.42 14.79 7.36
CA SER A 131 -1.23 15.98 6.99
C SER A 131 -2.39 15.80 5.97
N GLY A 132 -3.62 15.77 6.50
CA GLY A 132 -4.84 16.28 5.83
C GLY A 132 -5.62 15.32 4.94
N TYR A 133 -6.83 14.97 5.40
CA TYR A 133 -7.96 14.37 4.67
C TYR A 133 -7.94 12.87 4.37
N GLN A 134 -8.98 12.20 4.86
CA GLN A 134 -9.35 10.83 4.55
C GLN A 134 -10.16 10.83 3.26
N CYS A 135 -9.62 10.25 2.19
CA CYS A 135 -10.38 9.98 0.97
C CYS A 135 -10.25 8.49 0.65
N GLY A 136 -11.37 7.77 0.69
CA GLY A 136 -11.46 6.42 0.13
C GLY A 136 -11.33 6.54 -1.37
N ALA A 137 -10.29 5.94 -1.94
CA ALA A 137 -10.12 5.89 -3.40
C ALA A 137 -11.14 4.89 -3.95
N GLY A 138 -12.22 5.43 -4.52
CA GLY A 138 -13.14 4.67 -5.35
C GLY A 138 -12.45 4.23 -6.64
N VAL A 139 -12.47 2.91 -6.85
CA VAL A 139 -13.06 2.24 -8.02
C VAL A 139 -13.61 0.91 -7.56
#